data_AF-A0A420DTP3-F1
#
_entry.id   AF-A0A420DTP3-F1
#
_cell.length_a   1.000
_cell.length_b   1.000
_cell.length_c   1.000
_cell.angle_alpha   90.00
_cell.angle_beta   90.00
_cell.angle_gamma   90.00
#
_symmetry.space_group_name_H-M   'P 1'
#
loop_
_entity.id
_entity.type
_entity.pdbx_description
1 polymer ?
#
loop_
_entity_poly.entity_id
_entity_poly.type
_entity_poly.pdbx_seq_one_letter_code
_entity_poly.pdbx_strand_id
1 'polypeptide(L)'
;MAHFYFLKGAPEAANAVLVNAPEGYIATHSDVQRRADAAEAQGDAAGALQILGEAIGKGATPAPADIPAELALKYCEMAVQMGQTDAVRQILLEIIAVIDTLHDVILMRLVKLGERAEQLDVALAAINEIATRNRIRPSVAQFLVRRAHMVMDSAGSARLAQALEAKLQPSEQPEFRVFAAATLSGPDAALALARSGIQVPATVLETRIIAEQILGVGKSRLALRYLRRAINRWPNKAHLRALFMRACAANGDLAAGHVMLDALTAANPEVSVDLNRIELLVEGGHLEQAVAILEKRQARGLKAVASMRAIEIYLALGRYEDALKIESEVRRSPAIGRQTASHFGITLVGSRLKDQGLYREDAAHLRSTGMAEDEITRRMARKFFYPAKFIIDDWLKGADISDPAKATTGNIPRNVMQYWNAPLPPAEVQAVMESWRVPGFEHTVYDRLSALAFLRKNFGEKHVHAFSLANSAAEECDFLRLCLLYKFGGIYVDADDRLNSDPSALLAQGNGMIVVRETMGAIANNLICARPGHPVLNNAIALAGRSLLNRENDNTWSKTGPGLMTRAIALYLHATDDAESRNDLTIITTQMMRRHVQPHVRLSYKTTAHYWNARDGRVSDQIVAALSRIG
;
A
#
# COMPACT_ATOMS: atom_id res chain seq x y z
N MET A 1 34.77 9.55 13.55
CA MET A 1 33.87 10.71 13.75
C MET A 1 32.76 10.79 12.68
N ALA A 2 33.06 10.74 11.38
CA ALA A 2 32.02 10.70 10.33
C ALA A 2 31.00 9.55 10.50
N HIS A 3 31.45 8.35 10.86
CA HIS A 3 30.57 7.20 11.17
C HIS A 3 29.56 7.50 12.29
N PHE A 4 29.98 8.23 13.32
CA PHE A 4 29.11 8.63 14.44
C PHE A 4 28.02 9.60 13.98
N TYR A 5 28.35 10.60 13.16
CA TYR A 5 27.37 11.52 12.60
C TYR A 5 26.37 10.83 11.68
N PHE A 6 26.81 9.81 10.93
CA PHE A 6 25.93 8.99 10.11
C PHE A 6 24.90 8.21 10.94
N LEU A 7 25.35 7.56 12.04
CA LEU A 7 24.46 6.86 12.97
C LEU A 7 23.47 7.80 13.67
N LYS A 8 23.81 9.09 13.80
CA LYS A 8 22.94 10.13 14.35
C LYS A 8 22.06 10.82 13.30
N GLY A 9 22.18 10.44 12.02
CA GLY A 9 21.38 11.01 10.94
C GLY A 9 21.77 12.44 10.55
N ALA A 10 23.05 12.82 10.74
CA ALA A 10 23.60 14.12 10.36
C ALA A 10 24.59 13.97 9.17
N PRO A 11 24.09 13.78 7.94
CA PRO A 11 24.93 13.52 6.76
C PRO A 11 25.81 14.70 6.36
N GLU A 12 25.39 15.94 6.62
CA GLU A 12 26.20 17.15 6.38
C GLU A 12 27.43 17.20 7.28
N ALA A 13 27.25 16.93 8.58
CA ALA A 13 28.35 16.84 9.53
C ALA A 13 29.27 15.65 9.21
N ALA A 14 28.72 14.53 8.74
CA ALA A 14 29.52 13.41 8.26
C ALA A 14 30.36 13.78 7.02
N ASN A 15 29.76 14.48 6.05
CA ASN A 15 30.44 14.92 4.83
C ASN A 15 31.52 15.96 5.12
N ALA A 16 31.24 16.95 5.97
CA ALA A 16 32.20 17.97 6.38
C ALA A 16 33.44 17.37 7.05
N VAL A 17 33.28 16.31 7.85
CA VAL A 17 34.39 15.58 8.46
C VAL A 17 35.21 14.80 7.42
N LEU A 18 34.57 14.30 6.37
CA LEU A 18 35.24 13.51 5.32
C LEU A 18 35.93 14.39 4.27
N VAL A 19 35.37 15.56 3.96
CA VAL A 19 35.95 16.55 3.02
C VAL A 19 37.14 17.28 3.64
N ASN A 20 37.08 17.58 4.95
CA ASN A 20 38.17 18.23 5.69
C ASN A 20 39.12 17.22 6.34
N ALA A 21 39.24 16.01 5.79
CA ALA A 21 40.21 15.05 6.28
C ALA A 21 41.64 15.61 6.10
N PRO A 22 42.54 15.39 7.07
CA PRO A 22 43.89 15.95 7.02
C PRO A 22 44.66 15.49 5.77
N GLU A 23 45.57 16.34 5.28
CA GLU A 23 46.47 16.00 4.17
C GLU A 23 47.22 14.69 4.48
N GLY A 24 47.14 13.72 3.55
CA GLY A 24 47.68 12.37 3.70
C GLY A 24 46.67 11.30 4.13
N TYR A 25 45.40 11.64 4.38
CA TYR A 25 44.36 10.64 4.64
C TYR A 25 43.99 9.86 3.37
N ILE A 26 44.24 8.54 3.39
CA ILE A 26 43.81 7.61 2.34
C ILE A 26 42.37 7.18 2.66
N ALA A 27 41.41 7.62 1.84
CA ALA A 27 40.01 7.25 2.01
C ALA A 27 39.81 5.74 1.80
N THR A 28 39.18 5.06 2.75
CA THR A 28 38.78 3.66 2.55
C THR A 28 37.57 3.58 1.63
N HIS A 29 37.30 2.41 1.04
CA HIS A 29 36.07 2.19 0.27
C HIS A 29 34.80 2.49 1.09
N SER A 30 34.84 2.26 2.40
CA SER A 30 33.73 2.61 3.29
C SER A 30 33.56 4.13 3.46
N ASP A 31 34.63 4.91 3.35
CA ASP A 31 34.58 6.37 3.38
C ASP A 31 34.03 6.93 2.07
N VAL A 32 34.44 6.37 0.93
CA VAL A 32 33.87 6.70 -0.39
C VAL A 32 32.37 6.41 -0.41
N GLN A 33 31.96 5.21 0.02
CA GLN A 33 30.55 4.83 0.09
C GLN A 33 29.76 5.80 0.96
N ARG A 34 30.29 6.18 2.13
CA ARG A 34 29.65 7.16 3.03
C ARG A 34 29.57 8.57 2.43
N ARG A 35 30.59 9.01 1.69
CA ARG A 35 30.56 10.29 0.96
C ARG A 35 29.49 10.28 -0.13
N ALA A 36 29.42 9.20 -0.90
CA ALA A 36 28.40 9.01 -1.92
C ALA A 36 27.00 8.98 -1.28
N ASP A 37 26.79 8.20 -0.21
CA ASP A 37 25.51 8.15 0.49
C ASP A 37 25.14 9.51 1.12
N ALA A 38 26.12 10.33 1.53
CA ALA A 38 25.89 11.68 2.05
C ALA A 38 25.54 12.69 0.95
N ALA A 39 26.20 12.64 -0.21
CA ALA A 39 25.83 13.44 -1.37
C ALA A 39 24.45 13.04 -1.89
N GLU A 40 24.16 11.73 -1.93
CA GLU A 40 22.83 11.21 -2.20
C GLU A 40 21.82 11.77 -1.18
N ALA A 41 22.16 11.74 0.12
CA ALA A 41 21.40 12.35 1.24
C ALA A 41 21.03 13.81 1.06
N GLN A 42 21.83 14.56 0.33
CA GLN A 42 21.65 15.98 0.05
C GLN A 42 20.92 16.24 -1.28
N GLY A 43 20.49 15.18 -1.98
CA GLY A 43 19.87 15.27 -3.29
C GLY A 43 20.86 15.46 -4.45
N ASP A 44 22.18 15.45 -4.17
CA ASP A 44 23.24 15.53 -5.18
C ASP A 44 23.61 14.15 -5.72
N ALA A 45 22.69 13.58 -6.50
CA ALA A 45 22.91 12.29 -7.12
C ALA A 45 23.87 12.35 -8.32
N ALA A 46 24.23 13.53 -8.84
CA ALA A 46 25.28 13.64 -9.84
C ALA A 46 26.66 13.54 -9.16
N GLY A 47 26.86 14.29 -8.07
CA GLY A 47 28.08 14.24 -7.27
C GLY A 47 28.29 12.89 -6.61
N ALA A 48 27.25 12.23 -6.09
CA ALA A 48 27.38 10.87 -5.57
C ALA A 48 27.79 9.86 -6.66
N LEU A 49 27.27 9.98 -7.89
CA LEU A 49 27.68 9.12 -9.01
C LEU A 49 29.14 9.40 -9.41
N GLN A 50 29.56 10.66 -9.38
CA GLN A 50 30.94 11.06 -9.66
C GLN A 50 31.90 10.50 -8.60
N ILE A 51 31.59 10.63 -7.31
CA ILE A 51 32.40 10.08 -6.20
C ILE A 51 32.60 8.58 -6.37
N LEU A 52 31.53 7.86 -6.71
CA LEU A 52 31.61 6.42 -6.96
C LEU A 52 32.41 6.11 -8.24
N GLY A 53 32.20 6.87 -9.31
CA GLY A 53 32.88 6.71 -10.59
C GLY A 53 34.40 6.90 -10.49
N GLU A 54 34.84 7.93 -9.77
CA GLU A 54 36.26 8.20 -9.49
C GLU A 54 36.89 7.04 -8.71
N ALA A 55 36.18 6.53 -7.69
CA ALA A 55 36.69 5.46 -6.84
C ALA A 55 36.79 4.09 -7.53
N ILE A 56 36.00 3.85 -8.57
CA ILE A 56 36.13 2.68 -9.43
C ILE A 56 37.02 2.93 -10.66
N GLY A 57 37.68 4.09 -10.73
CA GLY A 57 38.64 4.40 -11.81
C GLY A 57 38.01 4.68 -13.17
N LYS A 58 36.75 5.13 -13.23
CA LYS A 58 36.08 5.45 -14.49
C LYS A 58 36.79 6.66 -15.15
N GLY A 59 37.55 6.40 -16.21
CA GLY A 59 38.36 7.42 -16.92
C GLY A 59 39.85 7.44 -16.54
N ALA A 60 40.30 6.55 -15.63
CA ALA A 60 41.71 6.38 -15.29
C ALA A 60 42.38 5.32 -16.19
N THR A 61 43.58 5.62 -16.68
CA THR A 61 44.47 4.66 -17.34
C THR A 61 45.82 4.64 -16.63
N PRO A 62 46.21 3.53 -15.98
CA PRO A 62 45.48 2.26 -15.86
C PRO A 62 44.33 2.30 -14.82
N ALA A 63 43.37 1.40 -14.96
CA ALA A 63 42.30 1.21 -13.97
C ALA A 63 42.87 0.66 -12.63
N PRO A 64 42.23 0.93 -11.48
CA PRO A 64 42.65 0.40 -10.18
C PRO A 64 42.67 -1.13 -10.17
N ALA A 65 43.70 -1.74 -9.59
CA ALA A 65 43.91 -3.19 -9.61
C ALA A 65 42.90 -4.00 -8.76
N ASP A 66 42.25 -3.36 -7.78
CA ASP A 66 41.26 -3.99 -6.88
C ASP A 66 40.07 -3.05 -6.64
N ILE A 67 39.01 -3.21 -7.43
CA ILE A 67 37.75 -2.48 -7.22
C ILE A 67 36.81 -3.38 -6.41
N PRO A 68 36.36 -2.97 -5.20
CA PRO A 68 35.40 -3.77 -4.45
C PRO A 68 34.09 -3.90 -5.21
N ALA A 69 33.64 -5.14 -5.39
CA ALA A 69 32.39 -5.44 -6.08
C ALA A 69 31.18 -4.72 -5.48
N GLU A 70 31.17 -4.45 -4.16
CA GLU A 70 30.09 -3.72 -3.50
C GLU A 70 30.02 -2.24 -3.93
N LEU A 71 31.17 -1.60 -4.12
CA LEU A 71 31.29 -0.21 -4.55
C LEU A 71 30.93 -0.09 -6.04
N ALA A 72 31.45 -1.00 -6.86
CA ALA A 72 31.11 -1.10 -8.28
C ALA A 72 29.61 -1.39 -8.48
N LEU A 73 29.01 -2.24 -7.65
CA LEU A 73 27.59 -2.52 -7.69
C LEU A 73 26.75 -1.29 -7.30
N LYS A 74 27.14 -0.56 -6.24
CA LYS A 74 26.47 0.70 -5.86
C LYS A 74 26.55 1.73 -7.00
N TYR A 75 27.70 1.85 -7.67
CA TYR A 75 27.84 2.68 -8.87
C TYR A 75 26.83 2.26 -9.94
N CYS A 76 26.76 0.97 -10.26
CA CYS A 76 25.86 0.46 -11.29
C CYS A 76 24.38 0.67 -10.94
N GLU A 77 23.98 0.41 -9.70
CA GLU A 77 22.62 0.69 -9.21
C GLU A 77 22.24 2.17 -9.41
N MET A 78 23.17 3.07 -9.11
CA MET A 78 22.97 4.51 -9.22
C MET A 78 22.93 5.00 -10.68
N ALA A 79 23.83 4.49 -11.53
CA ALA A 79 23.86 4.78 -12.95
C ALA A 79 22.58 4.30 -13.65
N VAL A 80 22.11 3.08 -13.38
CA VAL A 80 20.82 2.56 -13.89
C VAL A 80 19.66 3.42 -13.39
N GLN A 81 19.69 3.85 -12.13
CA GLN A 81 18.71 4.79 -11.58
C GLN A 81 18.72 6.17 -12.26
N MET A 82 19.82 6.53 -12.93
CA MET A 82 19.97 7.75 -13.73
C MET A 82 19.67 7.54 -15.23
N GLY A 83 19.24 6.34 -15.64
CA GLY A 83 19.01 6.01 -17.04
C GLY A 83 20.28 5.72 -17.84
N GLN A 84 21.43 5.53 -17.18
CA GLN A 84 22.70 5.19 -17.81
C GLN A 84 22.89 3.66 -17.84
N THR A 85 21.97 2.92 -18.47
CA THR A 85 21.95 1.45 -18.50
C THR A 85 23.09 0.84 -19.32
N ASP A 86 23.44 1.46 -20.45
CA ASP A 86 24.51 0.93 -21.32
C ASP A 86 25.90 1.12 -20.68
N ALA A 87 26.04 2.15 -19.86
CA ALA A 87 27.30 2.53 -19.22
C ALA A 87 27.75 1.59 -18.09
N VAL A 88 26.90 0.64 -17.67
CA VAL A 88 27.18 -0.29 -16.56
C VAL A 88 27.47 -1.72 -17.01
N ARG A 89 27.20 -2.07 -18.27
CA ARG A 89 27.34 -3.46 -18.77
C ARG A 89 28.72 -4.05 -18.51
N GLN A 90 29.77 -3.32 -18.89
CA GLN A 90 31.14 -3.80 -18.73
C GLN A 90 31.50 -4.04 -17.26
N ILE A 91 31.10 -3.13 -16.37
CA ILE A 91 31.34 -3.23 -14.93
C ILE A 91 30.59 -4.43 -14.34
N LEU A 92 29.34 -4.68 -14.79
CA LEU A 92 28.57 -5.84 -14.35
C LEU A 92 29.20 -7.16 -14.82
N LEU A 93 29.75 -7.20 -16.04
CA LEU A 93 30.50 -8.36 -16.54
C LEU A 93 31.76 -8.64 -15.70
N GLU A 94 32.46 -7.61 -15.26
CA GLU A 94 33.62 -7.73 -14.36
C GLU A 94 33.20 -8.23 -12.97
N ILE A 95 32.08 -7.76 -12.42
CA ILE A 95 31.56 -8.24 -11.14
C ILE A 95 31.20 -9.73 -11.22
N ILE A 96 30.53 -10.18 -12.28
CA ILE A 96 30.15 -11.59 -12.42
C ILE A 96 31.34 -12.51 -12.76
N ALA A 97 32.48 -11.96 -13.19
CA ALA A 97 33.69 -12.76 -13.41
C ALA A 97 34.27 -13.32 -12.11
N VAL A 98 33.99 -12.70 -10.97
CA VAL A 98 34.42 -13.11 -9.62
C VAL A 98 33.26 -13.53 -8.73
N ILE A 99 32.15 -13.96 -9.34
CA ILE A 99 30.84 -14.15 -8.67
C ILE A 99 30.86 -15.15 -7.51
N ASP A 100 31.73 -16.15 -7.59
CA ASP A 100 31.95 -17.19 -6.60
C ASP A 100 32.50 -16.63 -5.27
N THR A 101 33.23 -15.52 -5.34
CA THR A 101 33.78 -14.83 -4.16
C THR A 101 32.77 -13.92 -3.44
N LEU A 102 31.64 -13.59 -4.09
CA LEU A 102 30.72 -12.56 -3.61
C LEU A 102 29.83 -13.07 -2.47
N HIS A 103 29.44 -12.19 -1.56
CA HIS A 103 28.42 -12.52 -0.56
C HIS A 103 27.02 -12.63 -1.19
N ASP A 104 26.18 -13.48 -0.62
CA ASP A 104 24.84 -13.79 -1.15
C ASP A 104 23.89 -12.57 -1.22
N VAL A 105 24.05 -11.59 -0.34
CA VAL A 105 23.33 -10.32 -0.41
C VAL A 105 23.70 -9.51 -1.65
N ILE A 106 24.96 -9.57 -2.09
CA ILE A 106 25.42 -8.93 -3.33
C ILE A 106 24.81 -9.66 -4.52
N LEU A 107 24.75 -11.00 -4.51
CA LEU A 107 24.07 -11.78 -5.54
C LEU A 107 22.59 -11.40 -5.66
N MET A 108 21.87 -11.30 -4.54
CA MET A 108 20.48 -10.83 -4.53
C MET A 108 20.34 -9.43 -5.16
N ARG A 109 21.29 -8.52 -4.93
CA ARG A 109 21.31 -7.18 -5.55
C ARG A 109 21.58 -7.26 -7.05
N LEU A 110 22.50 -8.14 -7.49
CA LEU A 110 22.77 -8.40 -8.90
C LEU A 110 21.55 -8.94 -9.65
N VAL A 111 20.76 -9.85 -9.04
CA VAL A 111 19.49 -10.30 -9.64
C VAL A 111 18.56 -9.12 -9.89
N LYS A 112 18.33 -8.28 -8.87
CA LYS A 112 17.45 -7.12 -8.99
C LYS A 112 17.94 -6.11 -10.02
N LEU A 113 19.26 -5.86 -10.06
CA LEU A 113 19.86 -4.90 -10.97
C LEU A 113 19.87 -5.41 -12.41
N GLY A 114 20.23 -6.67 -12.63
CA GLY A 114 20.23 -7.31 -13.94
C GLY A 114 18.84 -7.28 -14.57
N GLU A 115 17.80 -7.62 -13.82
CA GLU A 115 16.40 -7.49 -14.28
C GLU A 115 16.05 -6.03 -14.63
N ARG A 116 16.43 -5.07 -13.78
CA ARG A 116 16.12 -3.64 -13.98
C ARG A 116 16.87 -3.01 -15.15
N ALA A 117 18.08 -3.49 -15.43
CA ALA A 117 18.94 -3.01 -16.51
C ALA A 117 18.77 -3.83 -17.80
N GLU A 118 17.82 -4.77 -17.84
CA GLU A 118 17.60 -5.71 -18.96
C GLU A 118 18.85 -6.56 -19.30
N GLN A 119 19.72 -6.79 -18.32
CA GLN A 119 20.90 -7.65 -18.39
C GLN A 119 20.60 -9.02 -17.77
N LEU A 120 19.91 -9.85 -18.56
CA LEU A 120 19.41 -11.15 -18.14
C LEU A 120 20.53 -12.13 -17.75
N ASP A 121 21.66 -12.08 -18.44
CA ASP A 121 22.88 -12.84 -18.16
C ASP A 121 23.40 -12.61 -16.73
N VAL A 122 23.44 -11.36 -16.29
CA VAL A 122 23.86 -10.99 -14.92
C VAL A 122 22.91 -11.58 -13.87
N ALA A 123 21.60 -11.47 -14.10
CA ALA A 123 20.60 -12.02 -13.18
C ALA A 123 20.69 -13.56 -13.11
N LEU A 124 20.86 -14.23 -14.25
CA LEU A 124 21.00 -15.69 -14.32
C LEU A 124 22.27 -16.18 -13.63
N ALA A 125 23.40 -15.51 -13.86
CA ALA A 125 24.67 -15.85 -13.20
C ALA A 125 24.50 -15.83 -11.67
N ALA A 126 23.89 -14.77 -11.13
CA ALA A 126 23.65 -14.64 -9.70
C ALA A 126 22.67 -15.69 -9.15
N ILE A 127 21.59 -16.02 -9.86
CA ILE A 127 20.66 -17.08 -9.44
C ILE A 127 21.36 -18.45 -9.41
N ASN A 128 22.12 -18.78 -10.46
CA ASN A 128 22.85 -20.05 -10.55
C ASN A 128 23.89 -20.16 -9.43
N GLU A 129 24.61 -19.10 -9.12
CA GLU A 129 25.58 -19.08 -8.02
C GLU A 129 24.89 -19.18 -6.64
N ILE A 130 23.70 -18.60 -6.45
CA ILE A 130 22.92 -18.86 -5.22
C ILE A 130 22.54 -20.35 -5.13
N ALA A 131 22.21 -20.99 -6.26
CA ALA A 131 21.79 -22.39 -6.31
C ALA A 131 22.90 -23.36 -5.86
N THR A 132 24.17 -23.07 -6.18
CA THR A 132 25.33 -23.91 -5.80
C THR A 132 25.69 -23.82 -4.32
N ARG A 133 25.26 -22.75 -3.62
CA ARG A 133 25.64 -22.51 -2.22
C ARG A 133 25.00 -23.48 -1.24
N ASN A 134 25.80 -24.00 -0.32
CA ASN A 134 25.31 -24.84 0.79
C ASN A 134 24.61 -24.03 1.89
N ARG A 135 24.97 -22.75 2.04
CA ARG A 135 24.42 -21.84 3.06
C ARG A 135 24.07 -20.51 2.44
N ILE A 136 22.88 -20.01 2.77
CA ILE A 136 22.40 -18.69 2.36
C ILE A 136 21.70 -18.01 3.53
N ARG A 137 21.61 -16.68 3.49
CA ARG A 137 20.87 -15.88 4.47
C ARG A 137 19.36 -15.99 4.23
N PRO A 138 18.53 -15.92 5.30
CA PRO A 138 17.08 -15.94 5.18
C PRO A 138 16.52 -14.88 4.23
N SER A 139 17.11 -13.67 4.18
CA SER A 139 16.64 -12.60 3.30
C SER A 139 16.77 -12.95 1.80
N VAL A 140 17.80 -13.71 1.42
CA VAL A 140 18.01 -14.18 0.04
C VAL A 140 17.01 -15.27 -0.29
N ALA A 141 16.81 -16.24 0.62
CA ALA A 141 15.81 -17.29 0.45
C ALA A 141 14.39 -16.70 0.33
N GLN A 142 14.03 -15.74 1.18
CA GLN A 142 12.75 -15.04 1.15
C GLN A 142 12.55 -14.27 -0.16
N PHE A 143 13.60 -13.63 -0.68
CA PHE A 143 13.56 -12.95 -1.97
C PHE A 143 13.27 -13.93 -3.11
N LEU A 144 13.96 -15.07 -3.15
CA LEU A 144 13.77 -16.09 -4.20
C LEU A 144 12.39 -16.76 -4.11
N VAL A 145 11.86 -17.03 -2.92
CA VAL A 145 10.48 -17.54 -2.76
C VAL A 145 9.45 -16.55 -3.30
N ARG A 146 9.59 -15.25 -3.01
CA ARG A 146 8.69 -14.22 -3.58
C ARG A 146 8.77 -14.18 -5.09
N ARG A 147 9.98 -14.29 -5.65
CA ARG A 147 10.19 -14.34 -7.10
C ARG A 147 9.56 -15.59 -7.71
N ALA A 148 9.81 -16.77 -7.14
CA ALA A 148 9.21 -18.02 -7.58
C ALA A 148 7.68 -17.95 -7.57
N HIS A 149 7.08 -17.45 -6.49
CA HIS A 149 5.62 -17.28 -6.39
C HIS A 149 5.03 -16.36 -7.47
N MET A 150 5.82 -15.39 -7.96
CA MET A 150 5.38 -14.51 -9.04
C MET A 150 5.34 -15.22 -10.40
N VAL A 151 6.25 -16.17 -10.66
CA VAL A 151 6.60 -16.61 -12.02
C VAL A 151 6.48 -18.12 -12.26
N MET A 152 6.42 -18.92 -11.19
CA MET A 152 6.32 -20.37 -11.23
C MET A 152 4.92 -20.82 -10.82
N ASP A 153 4.58 -22.06 -11.13
CA ASP A 153 3.39 -22.71 -10.59
C ASP A 153 3.52 -22.98 -9.08
N SER A 154 2.40 -23.33 -8.44
CA SER A 154 2.37 -23.58 -6.99
C SER A 154 3.28 -24.75 -6.58
N ALA A 155 3.36 -25.80 -7.41
CA ALA A 155 4.17 -26.98 -7.13
C ALA A 155 5.68 -26.67 -7.22
N GLY A 156 6.12 -25.95 -8.26
CA GLY A 156 7.50 -25.51 -8.42
C GLY A 156 7.92 -24.53 -7.34
N SER A 157 7.05 -23.58 -6.99
CA SER A 157 7.31 -22.64 -5.89
C SER A 157 7.49 -23.34 -4.55
N ALA A 158 6.70 -24.39 -4.27
CA ALA A 158 6.81 -25.19 -3.06
C ALA A 158 8.12 -26.00 -3.01
N ARG A 159 8.52 -26.65 -4.13
CA ARG A 159 9.81 -27.36 -4.22
C ARG A 159 11.00 -26.43 -4.00
N LEU A 160 11.00 -25.27 -4.64
CA LEU A 160 12.05 -24.26 -4.45
C LEU A 160 12.10 -23.78 -2.99
N ALA A 161 10.97 -23.53 -2.35
CA ALA A 161 10.95 -23.13 -0.95
C ALA A 161 11.56 -24.21 -0.05
N GLN A 162 11.22 -25.49 -0.27
CA GLN A 162 11.79 -26.62 0.47
C GLN A 162 13.31 -26.73 0.28
N ALA A 163 13.81 -26.57 -0.95
CA ALA A 163 15.24 -26.62 -1.24
C ALA A 163 16.01 -25.44 -0.62
N LEU A 164 15.43 -24.24 -0.63
CA LEU A 164 16.02 -23.07 0.04
C LEU A 164 16.04 -23.22 1.55
N GLU A 165 15.01 -23.82 2.15
CA GLU A 165 14.97 -24.10 3.58
C GLU A 165 16.14 -24.98 4.03
N ALA A 166 16.48 -26.01 3.24
CA ALA A 166 17.61 -26.91 3.52
C ALA A 166 18.97 -26.18 3.56
N LYS A 167 19.07 -25.01 2.89
CA LYS A 167 20.26 -24.16 2.88
C LYS A 167 20.33 -23.18 4.07
N LEU A 168 19.27 -23.07 4.89
CA LEU A 168 19.22 -22.19 6.08
C LEU A 168 19.70 -22.89 7.36
N GLN A 169 20.14 -22.11 8.35
CA GLN A 169 20.50 -22.69 9.66
C GLN A 169 19.25 -23.29 10.33
N PRO A 170 19.36 -24.40 11.09
CA PRO A 170 18.21 -25.01 11.75
C PRO A 170 17.39 -24.04 12.64
N SER A 171 18.05 -23.05 13.25
CA SER A 171 17.42 -21.99 14.04
C SER A 171 16.58 -21.01 13.21
N GLU A 172 16.85 -20.87 11.90
CA GLU A 172 16.20 -19.95 10.98
C GLU A 172 15.03 -20.61 10.21
N GLN A 173 15.04 -21.94 10.11
CA GLN A 173 14.05 -22.71 9.35
C GLN A 173 12.60 -22.48 9.82
N PRO A 174 12.27 -22.43 11.13
CA PRO A 174 10.88 -22.24 11.57
C PRO A 174 10.28 -20.92 11.08
N GLU A 175 11.02 -19.81 11.19
CA GLU A 175 10.57 -18.50 10.70
C GLU A 175 10.41 -18.50 9.17
N PHE A 176 11.39 -19.10 8.47
CA PHE A 176 11.32 -19.21 7.02
C PHE A 176 10.11 -20.02 6.54
N ARG A 177 9.78 -21.15 7.19
CA ARG A 177 8.59 -21.95 6.86
C ARG A 177 7.31 -21.14 7.02
N VAL A 178 7.16 -20.38 8.11
CA VAL A 178 5.99 -19.50 8.30
C VAL A 178 5.92 -18.44 7.20
N PHE A 179 7.05 -17.84 6.86
CA PHE A 179 7.14 -16.87 5.77
C PHE A 179 6.74 -17.48 4.41
N ALA A 180 7.27 -18.67 4.10
CA ALA A 180 7.01 -19.37 2.84
C ALA A 180 5.53 -19.75 2.76
N ALA A 181 4.96 -20.32 3.82
CA ALA A 181 3.52 -20.60 3.90
C ALA A 181 2.68 -19.33 3.72
N ALA A 182 3.04 -18.22 4.35
CA ALA A 182 2.31 -16.94 4.23
C ALA A 182 2.35 -16.36 2.81
N THR A 183 3.40 -16.69 2.05
CA THR A 183 3.59 -16.21 0.68
C THR A 183 2.90 -17.12 -0.33
N LEU A 184 3.11 -18.44 -0.20
CA LEU A 184 2.68 -19.45 -1.17
C LEU A 184 1.24 -19.94 -0.95
N SER A 185 0.76 -19.93 0.29
CA SER A 185 -0.50 -20.56 0.70
C SER A 185 -1.39 -19.65 1.57
N GLY A 186 -0.96 -18.41 1.78
CA GLY A 186 -1.72 -17.41 2.52
C GLY A 186 -1.61 -17.48 4.05
N PRO A 187 -2.26 -16.52 4.75
CA PRO A 187 -2.07 -16.30 6.18
C PRO A 187 -2.65 -17.40 7.07
N ASP A 188 -3.68 -18.13 6.62
CA ASP A 188 -4.29 -19.23 7.39
C ASP A 188 -3.33 -20.41 7.55
N ALA A 189 -2.70 -20.85 6.45
CA ALA A 189 -1.67 -21.90 6.48
C ALA A 189 -0.46 -21.48 7.32
N ALA A 190 -0.03 -20.22 7.18
CA ALA A 190 1.06 -19.66 7.97
C ALA A 190 0.75 -19.62 9.47
N LEU A 191 -0.48 -19.26 9.86
CA LEU A 191 -0.90 -19.25 11.25
C LEU A 191 -0.93 -20.67 11.84
N ALA A 192 -1.42 -21.65 11.09
CA ALA A 192 -1.42 -23.05 11.54
C ALA A 192 0.00 -23.54 11.82
N LEU A 193 0.93 -23.30 10.89
CA LEU A 193 2.33 -23.69 11.02
C LEU A 193 3.06 -22.93 12.15
N ALA A 194 2.80 -21.63 12.29
CA ALA A 194 3.35 -20.84 13.39
C ALA A 194 2.89 -21.38 14.76
N ARG A 195 1.62 -21.78 14.89
CA ARG A 195 1.09 -22.31 16.15
C ARG A 195 1.64 -23.68 16.51
N SER A 196 1.95 -24.54 15.53
CA SER A 196 2.50 -25.87 15.80
C SER A 196 4.00 -25.85 16.07
N GLY A 197 4.73 -24.88 15.52
CA GLY A 197 6.21 -24.84 15.59
C GLY A 197 6.80 -24.00 16.72
N ILE A 198 6.00 -23.18 17.40
CA ILE A 198 6.51 -22.19 18.38
C ILE A 198 6.44 -22.75 19.80
N GLN A 199 7.57 -22.65 20.51
CA GLN A 199 7.66 -23.10 21.90
C GLN A 199 7.00 -22.12 22.86
N VAL A 200 6.53 -22.62 24.02
CA VAL A 200 5.95 -21.80 25.09
C VAL A 200 6.88 -21.83 26.31
N PRO A 201 7.31 -20.66 26.84
CA PRO A 201 6.93 -19.31 26.43
C PRO A 201 7.63 -18.85 25.14
N ALA A 202 6.86 -18.26 24.22
CA ALA A 202 7.38 -17.73 22.97
C ALA A 202 8.37 -16.58 23.21
N THR A 203 9.39 -16.48 22.36
CA THR A 203 10.30 -15.34 22.25
C THR A 203 9.58 -14.12 21.66
N VAL A 204 10.25 -12.96 21.70
CA VAL A 204 9.77 -11.72 21.07
C VAL A 204 9.54 -11.91 19.56
N LEU A 205 10.46 -12.62 18.89
CA LEU A 205 10.40 -12.89 17.45
C LEU A 205 9.22 -13.79 17.10
N GLU A 206 9.07 -14.91 17.80
CA GLU A 206 7.95 -15.83 17.63
C GLU A 206 6.60 -15.16 17.91
N THR A 207 6.56 -14.30 18.94
CA THR A 207 5.36 -13.50 19.27
C THR A 207 4.99 -12.56 18.12
N ARG A 208 5.98 -11.87 17.53
CA ARG A 208 5.78 -11.02 16.35
C ARG A 208 5.19 -11.83 15.19
N ILE A 209 5.79 -12.98 14.88
CA ILE A 209 5.37 -13.84 13.77
C ILE A 209 3.92 -14.30 13.96
N ILE A 210 3.56 -14.81 15.15
CA ILE A 210 2.18 -15.24 15.45
C ILE A 210 1.22 -14.08 15.31
N ALA A 211 1.52 -12.93 15.92
CA ALA A 211 0.65 -11.76 15.88
C ALA A 211 0.41 -11.26 14.45
N GLU A 212 1.44 -11.23 13.60
CA GLU A 212 1.32 -10.88 12.18
C GLU A 212 0.37 -11.82 11.45
N GLN A 213 0.45 -13.13 11.70
CA GLN A 213 -0.45 -14.09 11.05
C GLN A 213 -1.88 -14.00 11.60
N ILE A 214 -2.08 -13.82 12.91
CA ILE A 214 -3.43 -13.64 13.48
C ILE A 214 -4.10 -12.40 12.88
N LEU A 215 -3.37 -11.28 12.75
CA LEU A 215 -3.86 -10.07 12.09
C LEU A 215 -4.12 -10.30 10.60
N GLY A 216 -3.23 -11.01 9.90
CA GLY A 216 -3.37 -11.34 8.47
C GLY A 216 -4.61 -12.18 8.16
N VAL A 217 -4.93 -13.15 9.02
CA VAL A 217 -6.17 -13.95 8.94
C VAL A 217 -7.42 -13.14 9.28
N GLY A 218 -7.28 -11.96 9.91
CA GLY A 218 -8.40 -11.12 10.31
C GLY A 218 -9.01 -11.48 11.66
N LYS A 219 -8.36 -12.33 12.44
CA LYS A 219 -8.78 -12.66 13.82
C LYS A 219 -8.40 -11.52 14.78
N SER A 220 -8.88 -10.31 14.49
CA SER A 220 -8.48 -9.06 15.14
C SER A 220 -8.68 -9.08 16.66
N ARG A 221 -9.80 -9.65 17.16
CA ARG A 221 -10.06 -9.81 18.61
C ARG A 221 -9.02 -10.70 19.28
N LEU A 222 -8.66 -11.81 18.64
CA LEU A 222 -7.61 -12.71 19.14
C LEU A 222 -6.24 -12.02 19.11
N ALA A 223 -5.95 -11.28 18.03
CA ALA A 223 -4.70 -10.51 17.92
C ALA A 223 -4.59 -9.48 19.04
N LEU A 224 -5.66 -8.72 19.31
CA LEU A 224 -5.69 -7.72 20.38
C LEU A 224 -5.43 -8.37 21.74
N ARG A 225 -6.11 -9.47 22.06
CA ARG A 225 -5.90 -10.21 23.32
C ARG A 225 -4.46 -10.73 23.45
N TYR A 226 -3.93 -11.30 22.39
CA TYR A 226 -2.58 -11.85 22.36
C TYR A 226 -1.52 -10.75 22.50
N LEU A 227 -1.64 -9.67 21.73
CA LEU A 227 -0.72 -8.54 21.75
C LEU A 227 -0.82 -7.72 23.03
N ARG A 228 -1.99 -7.63 23.67
CA ARG A 228 -2.13 -7.02 25.00
C ARG A 228 -1.27 -7.75 26.04
N ARG A 229 -1.23 -9.08 26.01
CA ARG A 229 -0.35 -9.87 26.88
C ARG A 229 1.12 -9.70 26.51
N ALA A 230 1.44 -9.68 25.21
CA ALA A 230 2.80 -9.50 24.72
C ALA A 230 3.37 -8.12 25.10
N ILE A 231 2.58 -7.05 24.97
CA ILE A 231 3.04 -5.69 25.22
C ILE A 231 3.22 -5.39 26.70
N ASN A 232 2.43 -6.04 27.57
CA ASN A 232 2.67 -5.99 29.01
C ASN A 232 4.02 -6.62 29.40
N ARG A 233 4.48 -7.64 28.66
CA ARG A 233 5.78 -8.28 28.88
C ARG A 233 6.94 -7.51 28.24
N TRP A 234 6.72 -6.92 27.07
CA TRP A 234 7.76 -6.26 26.27
C TRP A 234 7.34 -4.88 25.75
N PRO A 235 7.04 -3.92 26.63
CA PRO A 235 6.49 -2.62 26.23
C PRO A 235 7.46 -1.81 25.36
N ASN A 236 8.77 -2.02 25.54
CA ASN A 236 9.82 -1.29 24.82
C ASN A 236 10.11 -1.82 23.41
N LYS A 237 9.50 -2.93 22.97
CA LYS A 237 9.72 -3.49 21.62
C LYS A 237 8.83 -2.82 20.57
N ALA A 238 9.43 -1.95 19.74
CA ALA A 238 8.73 -1.12 18.76
C ALA A 238 7.86 -1.91 17.76
N HIS A 239 8.31 -3.07 17.28
CA HIS A 239 7.55 -3.89 16.35
C HIS A 239 6.29 -4.50 16.99
N LEU A 240 6.34 -4.90 18.26
CA LEU A 240 5.15 -5.37 18.99
C LEU A 240 4.18 -4.22 19.27
N ARG A 241 4.69 -3.02 19.57
CA ARG A 241 3.85 -1.82 19.69
C ARG A 241 3.10 -1.52 18.41
N ALA A 242 3.79 -1.51 17.27
CA ALA A 242 3.17 -1.29 15.97
C ALA A 242 2.06 -2.33 15.68
N LEU A 243 2.31 -3.61 15.96
CA LEU A 243 1.29 -4.65 15.83
C LEU A 243 0.11 -4.43 16.79
N PHE A 244 0.37 -3.99 18.02
CA PHE A 244 -0.67 -3.66 19.00
C PHE A 244 -1.52 -2.47 18.54
N MET A 245 -0.92 -1.40 18.01
CA MET A 245 -1.66 -0.27 17.42
C MET A 245 -2.58 -0.72 16.27
N ARG A 246 -2.05 -1.54 15.35
CA ARG A 246 -2.83 -2.16 14.27
C ARG A 246 -3.98 -3.01 14.80
N ALA A 247 -3.76 -3.77 15.87
CA ALA A 247 -4.80 -4.57 16.50
C ALA A 247 -5.87 -3.69 17.16
N CYS A 248 -5.49 -2.61 17.85
CA CYS A 248 -6.41 -1.61 18.39
C CYS A 248 -7.28 -1.01 17.27
N ALA A 249 -6.66 -0.54 16.19
CA ALA A 249 -7.37 0.02 15.03
C ALA A 249 -8.33 -0.99 14.39
N ALA A 250 -7.88 -2.23 14.18
CA ALA A 250 -8.70 -3.29 13.61
C ALA A 250 -9.91 -3.70 14.47
N ASN A 251 -9.93 -3.37 15.76
CA ASN A 251 -11.05 -3.62 16.67
C ASN A 251 -11.84 -2.35 17.02
N GLY A 252 -11.41 -1.17 16.58
CA GLY A 252 -11.94 0.12 17.03
C GLY A 252 -11.66 0.43 18.51
N ASP A 253 -10.73 -0.28 19.16
CA ASP A 253 -10.31 -0.04 20.55
C ASP A 253 -9.06 0.84 20.59
N LEU A 254 -9.18 2.06 20.04
CA LEU A 254 -8.09 3.04 19.98
C LEU A 254 -7.69 3.54 21.37
N ALA A 255 -8.65 3.59 22.31
CA ALA A 255 -8.44 3.98 23.69
C ALA A 255 -7.40 3.09 24.39
N ALA A 256 -7.47 1.76 24.22
CA ALA A 256 -6.46 0.87 24.76
C ALA A 256 -5.05 1.15 24.23
N GLY A 257 -4.94 1.57 22.97
CA GLY A 257 -3.67 1.98 22.37
C GLY A 257 -3.12 3.24 23.05
N HIS A 258 -3.94 4.27 23.21
CA HIS A 258 -3.54 5.52 23.88
C HIS A 258 -3.10 5.28 25.32
N VAL A 259 -3.89 4.53 26.10
CA VAL A 259 -3.57 4.18 27.51
C VAL A 259 -2.21 3.47 27.60
N MET A 260 -1.93 2.53 26.70
CA MET A 260 -0.64 1.82 26.69
C MET A 260 0.54 2.75 26.40
N LEU A 261 0.37 3.67 25.44
CA LEU A 261 1.41 4.64 25.09
C LEU A 261 1.63 5.68 26.21
N ASP A 262 0.58 6.09 26.91
CA ASP A 262 0.67 7.00 28.06
C ASP A 262 1.46 6.34 29.20
N ALA A 263 1.12 5.09 29.54
CA ALA A 263 1.83 4.32 30.55
C ALA A 263 3.31 4.10 30.18
N LEU A 264 3.61 3.81 28.91
CA LEU A 264 4.97 3.65 28.44
C LEU A 264 5.77 4.95 28.54
N THR A 265 5.17 6.08 28.14
CA THR A 265 5.83 7.38 28.19
C THR A 265 6.10 7.81 29.63
N ALA A 266 5.17 7.53 30.54
CA ALA A 266 5.35 7.80 31.97
C ALA A 266 6.47 6.95 32.59
N ALA A 267 6.59 5.68 32.19
CA ALA A 267 7.61 4.77 32.70
C ALA A 267 8.99 4.94 32.03
N ASN A 268 9.05 5.36 30.76
CA ASN A 268 10.26 5.45 29.94
C ASN A 268 10.21 6.70 29.04
N PRO A 269 10.46 7.91 29.57
CA PRO A 269 10.33 9.17 28.81
C PRO A 269 11.24 9.28 27.58
N GLU A 270 12.32 8.51 27.53
CA GLU A 270 13.26 8.44 26.41
C GLU A 270 12.73 7.65 25.20
N VAL A 271 11.71 6.81 25.39
CA VAL A 271 11.11 6.01 24.32
C VAL A 271 10.16 6.88 23.50
N SER A 272 10.53 7.21 22.26
CA SER A 272 9.64 7.92 21.35
C SER A 272 8.43 7.04 20.96
N VAL A 273 7.23 7.56 21.24
CA VAL A 273 5.93 6.94 20.89
C VAL A 273 5.16 7.74 19.83
N ASP A 274 5.72 8.83 19.33
CA ASP A 274 5.01 9.79 18.47
C ASP A 274 4.41 9.12 17.22
N LEU A 275 5.16 8.21 16.57
CA LEU A 275 4.70 7.49 15.39
C LEU A 275 3.47 6.62 15.69
N ASN A 276 3.48 5.94 16.83
CA ASN A 276 2.35 5.14 17.29
C ASN A 276 1.14 6.03 17.63
N ARG A 277 1.39 7.21 18.21
CA ARG A 277 0.33 8.18 18.53
C ARG A 277 -0.32 8.75 17.26
N ILE A 278 0.49 9.12 16.28
CA ILE A 278 0.03 9.59 14.97
C ILE A 278 -0.83 8.50 14.29
N GLU A 279 -0.39 7.24 14.31
CA GLU A 279 -1.16 6.13 13.75
C GLU A 279 -2.56 6.02 14.38
N LEU A 280 -2.67 6.03 15.71
CA LEU A 280 -3.97 5.97 16.40
C LEU A 280 -4.85 7.19 16.12
N LEU A 281 -4.28 8.40 16.13
CA LEU A 281 -5.02 9.64 15.88
C LEU A 281 -5.55 9.67 14.45
N VAL A 282 -4.71 9.27 13.49
CA VAL A 282 -5.11 9.15 12.09
C VAL A 282 -6.25 8.15 11.97
N GLU A 283 -6.10 6.93 12.47
CA GLU A 283 -7.18 5.93 12.46
C GLU A 283 -8.46 6.49 13.10
N GLY A 284 -8.38 7.20 14.22
CA GLY A 284 -9.51 7.84 14.89
C GLY A 284 -10.10 9.07 14.18
N GLY A 285 -9.52 9.52 13.07
CA GLY A 285 -9.96 10.71 12.34
C GLY A 285 -9.54 12.05 12.98
N HIS A 286 -8.66 12.03 13.98
CA HIS A 286 -8.15 13.23 14.67
C HIS A 286 -6.91 13.80 13.96
N LEU A 287 -7.09 14.20 12.70
CA LEU A 287 -5.99 14.58 11.81
C LEU A 287 -5.23 15.83 12.28
N GLU A 288 -5.91 16.83 12.85
CA GLU A 288 -5.27 18.04 13.37
C GLU A 288 -4.33 17.74 14.53
N GLN A 289 -4.73 16.83 15.44
CA GLN A 289 -3.88 16.39 16.54
C GLN A 289 -2.66 15.61 16.02
N ALA A 290 -2.85 14.79 14.98
CA ALA A 290 -1.75 14.09 14.33
C ALA A 290 -0.73 15.07 13.73
N VAL A 291 -1.20 16.16 13.10
CA VAL A 291 -0.35 17.22 12.58
C VAL A 291 0.42 17.94 13.67
N ALA A 292 -0.20 18.27 14.81
CA ALA A 292 0.51 18.90 15.92
C ALA A 292 1.72 18.07 16.39
N ILE A 293 1.60 16.73 16.39
CA ILE A 293 2.71 15.84 16.72
C ILE A 293 3.75 15.82 15.59
N LEU A 294 3.33 15.80 14.32
CA LEU A 294 4.24 15.88 13.16
C LEU A 294 5.11 17.14 13.19
N GLU A 295 4.48 18.30 13.41
CA GLU A 295 5.17 19.60 13.48
C GLU A 295 6.14 19.64 14.66
N LYS A 296 5.75 19.11 15.84
CA LYS A 296 6.63 19.00 17.01
C LYS A 296 7.84 18.09 16.74
N ARG A 297 7.67 17.00 15.98
CA ARG A 297 8.80 16.13 15.58
C ARG A 297 9.74 16.84 14.63
N GLN A 298 9.20 17.55 13.63
CA GLN A 298 9.97 18.31 12.67
C GLN A 298 10.80 19.40 13.35
N ALA A 299 10.21 20.14 14.29
CA ALA A 299 10.91 21.15 15.10
C ALA A 299 12.09 20.58 15.92
N ARG A 300 12.07 19.27 16.24
CA ARG A 300 13.15 18.56 16.93
C ARG A 300 14.22 17.98 15.99
N GLY A 301 14.13 18.23 14.68
CA GLY A 301 15.02 17.65 13.67
C GLY A 301 14.88 16.13 13.53
N LEU A 302 13.79 15.54 14.03
CA LEU A 302 13.55 14.11 13.87
C LEU A 302 13.08 13.85 12.43
N LYS A 303 13.60 12.79 11.80
CA LYS A 303 13.20 12.38 10.44
C LYS A 303 11.68 12.39 10.30
N ALA A 304 11.22 13.02 9.22
CA ALA A 304 9.81 13.09 8.86
C ALA A 304 9.20 11.69 8.87
N VAL A 305 8.02 11.59 9.49
CA VAL A 305 7.19 10.38 9.43
C VAL A 305 6.93 10.08 7.96
N ALA A 306 7.24 8.85 7.52
CA ALA A 306 6.89 8.26 6.22
C ALA A 306 6.25 9.29 5.27
N SER A 307 7.07 10.09 4.57
CA SER A 307 6.70 11.44 4.13
C SER A 307 5.42 11.52 3.28
N MET A 308 5.08 10.43 2.58
CA MET A 308 3.81 10.28 1.85
C MET A 308 2.58 10.42 2.75
N ARG A 309 2.59 9.83 3.95
CA ARG A 309 1.45 9.86 4.87
C ARG A 309 1.22 11.26 5.43
N ALA A 310 2.29 12.02 5.67
CA ALA A 310 2.20 13.41 6.08
C ALA A 310 1.53 14.27 4.98
N ILE A 311 1.93 14.09 3.71
CA ILE A 311 1.25 14.74 2.57
C ILE A 311 -0.25 14.42 2.60
N GLU A 312 -0.62 13.14 2.72
CA GLU A 312 -2.03 12.73 2.76
C GLU A 312 -2.83 13.42 3.89
N ILE A 313 -2.25 13.53 5.08
CA ILE A 313 -2.88 14.20 6.23
C ILE A 313 -3.08 15.68 5.93
N TYR A 314 -2.04 16.38 5.44
CA TYR A 314 -2.14 17.80 5.10
C TYR A 314 -3.17 18.06 4.00
N LEU A 315 -3.18 17.25 2.94
CA LEU A 315 -4.17 17.37 1.87
C LEU A 315 -5.59 17.12 2.39
N ALA A 316 -5.80 16.08 3.21
CA ALA A 316 -7.09 15.77 3.82
C ALA A 316 -7.63 16.93 4.67
N LEU A 317 -6.74 17.70 5.32
CA LEU A 317 -7.07 18.90 6.09
C LEU A 317 -7.22 20.18 5.24
N GLY A 318 -7.01 20.12 3.93
CA GLY A 318 -7.00 21.31 3.08
C GLY A 318 -5.74 22.17 3.16
N ARG A 319 -4.70 21.72 3.88
CA ARG A 319 -3.41 22.43 4.07
C ARG A 319 -2.47 22.20 2.88
N TYR A 320 -2.88 22.65 1.69
CA TYR A 320 -2.19 22.40 0.43
C TYR A 320 -0.73 22.90 0.41
N GLU A 321 -0.47 24.11 0.94
CA GLU A 321 0.90 24.66 0.97
C GLU A 321 1.85 23.83 1.81
N ASP A 322 1.36 23.27 2.93
CA ASP A 322 2.16 22.40 3.78
C ASP A 322 2.40 21.05 3.11
N ALA A 323 1.40 20.52 2.40
CA ALA A 323 1.57 19.32 1.58
C ALA A 323 2.63 19.52 0.48
N LEU A 324 2.68 20.68 -0.19
CA LEU A 324 3.71 21.01 -1.18
C LEU A 324 5.11 21.12 -0.58
N LYS A 325 5.24 21.73 0.60
CA LYS A 325 6.54 21.79 1.31
C LYS A 325 7.06 20.38 1.56
N ILE A 326 6.21 19.51 2.13
CA ILE A 326 6.59 18.11 2.39
C ILE A 326 6.90 17.39 1.09
N GLU A 327 6.09 17.50 0.03
CA GLU A 327 6.39 16.91 -1.29
C GLU A 327 7.78 17.31 -1.80
N SER A 328 8.15 18.58 -1.67
CA SER A 328 9.45 19.06 -2.12
C SER A 328 10.60 18.42 -1.33
N GLU A 329 10.41 18.17 -0.04
CA GLU A 329 11.36 17.45 0.82
C GLU A 329 11.41 15.95 0.47
N VAL A 330 10.25 15.33 0.21
CA VAL A 330 10.09 13.92 -0.19
C VAL A 330 10.88 13.63 -1.46
N ARG A 331 10.72 14.48 -2.47
CA ARG A 331 11.37 14.34 -3.77
C ARG A 331 12.88 14.53 -3.71
N ARG A 332 13.36 15.31 -2.73
CA ARG A 332 14.79 15.50 -2.44
C ARG A 332 15.37 14.41 -1.54
N SER A 333 14.52 13.57 -0.92
CA SER A 333 14.97 12.53 0.01
C SER A 333 15.48 11.27 -0.73
N PRO A 334 16.67 10.75 -0.38
CA PRO A 334 17.20 9.49 -0.97
C PRO A 334 16.40 8.26 -0.59
N ALA A 335 15.65 8.33 0.52
CA ALA A 335 14.90 7.21 1.05
C ALA A 335 13.76 6.78 0.09
N ILE A 336 13.40 7.65 -0.84
CA ILE A 336 12.40 7.39 -1.87
C ILE A 336 13.18 7.26 -3.17
N GLY A 337 13.44 6.01 -3.59
CA GLY A 337 14.21 5.73 -4.79
C GLY A 337 13.78 6.63 -5.96
N ARG A 338 14.74 7.15 -6.72
CA ARG A 338 14.53 8.23 -7.71
C ARG A 338 13.45 7.91 -8.75
N GLN A 339 13.20 6.63 -9.03
CA GLN A 339 12.09 6.19 -9.85
C GLN A 339 10.73 6.57 -9.24
N THR A 340 10.52 6.34 -7.95
CA THR A 340 9.32 6.77 -7.21
C THR A 340 9.22 8.29 -7.13
N ALA A 341 10.34 9.01 -7.03
CA ALA A 341 10.37 10.47 -7.08
C ALA A 341 10.00 11.02 -8.48
N SER A 342 10.54 10.43 -9.56
CA SER A 342 10.21 10.79 -10.94
C SER A 342 8.77 10.43 -11.35
N HIS A 343 8.22 9.39 -10.73
CA HIS A 343 6.86 8.92 -10.91
C HIS A 343 5.92 9.40 -9.80
N PHE A 344 6.32 10.37 -8.98
CA PHE A 344 5.50 10.83 -7.86
C PHE A 344 4.12 11.28 -8.34
N GLY A 345 4.05 12.02 -9.45
CA GLY A 345 2.80 12.49 -10.05
C GLY A 345 1.83 11.39 -10.50
N ILE A 346 2.33 10.18 -10.79
CA ILE A 346 1.48 9.02 -11.13
C ILE A 346 1.12 8.17 -9.91
N THR A 347 1.67 8.46 -8.73
CA THR A 347 1.21 7.85 -7.48
C THR A 347 -0.16 8.42 -7.09
N LEU A 348 -0.92 7.66 -6.29
CA LEU A 348 -2.21 8.14 -5.77
C LEU A 348 -2.10 9.41 -4.92
N VAL A 349 -0.97 9.61 -4.22
CA VAL A 349 -0.73 10.83 -3.44
C VAL A 349 -0.43 12.00 -4.38
N GLY A 350 0.42 11.80 -5.40
CA GLY A 350 0.73 12.84 -6.37
C GLY A 350 -0.46 13.24 -7.24
N SER A 351 -1.30 12.28 -7.65
CA SER A 351 -2.53 12.59 -8.39
C SER A 351 -3.50 13.42 -7.53
N ARG A 352 -3.60 13.11 -6.24
CA ARG A 352 -4.43 13.88 -5.29
C ARG A 352 -3.87 15.27 -5.04
N LEU A 353 -2.56 15.41 -4.90
CA LEU A 353 -1.92 16.72 -4.82
C LEU A 353 -2.26 17.57 -6.06
N LYS A 354 -2.14 16.99 -7.27
CA LYS A 354 -2.50 17.66 -8.53
C LYS A 354 -3.99 18.02 -8.60
N ASP A 355 -4.88 17.12 -8.20
CA ASP A 355 -6.33 17.36 -8.13
C ASP A 355 -6.66 18.59 -7.26
N GLN A 356 -6.05 18.69 -6.07
CA GLN A 356 -6.26 19.84 -5.19
C GLN A 356 -5.70 21.15 -5.75
N GLY A 357 -4.53 21.10 -6.41
CA GLY A 357 -3.95 22.26 -7.08
C GLY A 357 -4.86 22.80 -8.18
N LEU A 358 -5.30 21.92 -9.10
CA LEU A 358 -6.20 22.27 -10.20
C LEU A 358 -7.54 22.82 -9.68
N TYR A 359 -8.11 22.21 -8.64
CA TYR A 359 -9.30 22.73 -7.98
C TYR A 359 -9.12 24.19 -7.53
N ARG A 360 -8.00 24.51 -6.87
CA ARG A 360 -7.77 25.86 -6.35
C ARG A 360 -7.63 26.89 -7.46
N GLU A 361 -6.95 26.53 -8.55
CA GLU A 361 -6.80 27.38 -9.74
C GLU A 361 -8.14 27.62 -10.43
N ASP A 362 -8.89 26.54 -10.74
CA ASP A 362 -10.21 26.62 -11.38
C ASP A 362 -11.20 27.42 -10.53
N ALA A 363 -11.24 27.17 -9.21
CA ALA A 363 -12.14 27.88 -8.31
C ALA A 363 -11.78 29.37 -8.20
N ALA A 364 -10.50 29.72 -8.13
CA ALA A 364 -10.06 31.11 -8.13
C ALA A 364 -10.45 31.83 -9.44
N HIS A 365 -10.28 31.16 -10.59
CA HIS A 365 -10.71 31.69 -11.87
C HIS A 365 -12.23 31.94 -11.91
N LEU A 366 -13.04 30.97 -11.49
CA LEU A 366 -14.50 31.15 -11.47
C LEU A 366 -14.95 32.28 -10.52
N ARG A 367 -14.31 32.42 -9.35
CA ARG A 367 -14.56 33.57 -8.46
C ARG A 367 -14.27 34.90 -9.15
N SER A 368 -13.20 34.97 -9.94
CA SER A 368 -12.87 36.20 -10.68
C SER A 368 -13.90 36.59 -11.75
N THR A 369 -14.71 35.63 -12.21
CA THR A 369 -15.82 35.90 -13.15
C THR A 369 -17.10 36.41 -12.47
N GLY A 370 -17.13 36.52 -11.13
CA GLY A 370 -18.31 36.93 -10.37
C GLY A 370 -19.33 35.81 -10.13
N MET A 371 -18.98 34.56 -10.38
CA MET A 371 -19.84 33.40 -10.14
C MET A 371 -20.12 33.22 -8.64
N ALA A 372 -21.36 32.87 -8.29
CA ALA A 372 -21.74 32.63 -6.90
C ALA A 372 -21.00 31.43 -6.31
N GLU A 373 -20.58 31.53 -5.04
CA GLU A 373 -19.76 30.51 -4.37
C GLU A 373 -20.45 29.14 -4.31
N ASP A 374 -21.77 29.12 -4.19
CA ASP A 374 -22.58 27.89 -4.20
C ASP A 374 -22.47 27.16 -5.55
N GLU A 375 -22.54 27.91 -6.66
CA GLU A 375 -22.38 27.36 -8.00
C GLU A 375 -20.94 26.89 -8.25
N ILE A 376 -19.94 27.64 -7.76
CA ILE A 376 -18.53 27.23 -7.82
C ILE A 376 -18.35 25.91 -7.08
N THR A 377 -18.87 25.81 -5.86
CA THR A 377 -18.80 24.61 -5.02
C THR A 377 -19.41 23.41 -5.73
N ARG A 378 -20.61 23.56 -6.30
CA ARG A 378 -21.27 22.51 -7.10
C ARG A 378 -20.43 22.07 -8.31
N ARG A 379 -19.90 23.04 -9.09
CA ARG A 379 -19.09 22.75 -10.28
C ARG A 379 -17.78 22.07 -9.93
N MET A 380 -17.14 22.49 -8.84
CA MET A 380 -15.87 21.94 -8.37
C MET A 380 -16.06 20.55 -7.77
N ALA A 381 -17.09 20.32 -6.95
CA ALA A 381 -17.43 19.00 -6.41
C ALA A 381 -17.81 18.00 -7.51
N ARG A 382 -18.38 18.47 -8.63
CA ARG A 382 -18.58 17.61 -9.79
C ARG A 382 -17.27 17.14 -10.40
N LYS A 383 -16.18 17.91 -10.37
CA LYS A 383 -14.93 17.63 -11.09
C LYS A 383 -13.82 17.02 -10.23
N PHE A 384 -13.65 17.54 -9.02
CA PHE A 384 -12.48 17.28 -8.17
C PHE A 384 -12.87 16.60 -6.86
N PHE A 385 -11.92 15.88 -6.27
CA PHE A 385 -12.15 15.11 -5.06
C PHE A 385 -12.30 15.99 -3.81
N TYR A 386 -11.38 16.93 -3.59
CA TYR A 386 -11.36 17.74 -2.36
C TYR A 386 -12.60 18.61 -2.12
N PRO A 387 -13.14 19.37 -3.10
CA PRO A 387 -14.39 20.09 -2.89
C PRO A 387 -15.56 19.15 -2.56
N ALA A 388 -15.62 17.98 -3.17
CA ALA A 388 -16.62 16.97 -2.82
C ALA A 388 -16.45 16.44 -1.39
N LYS A 389 -15.21 16.12 -0.99
CA LYS A 389 -14.87 15.72 0.38
C LYS A 389 -15.31 16.78 1.40
N PHE A 390 -15.02 18.07 1.15
CA PHE A 390 -15.34 19.13 2.10
C PHE A 390 -16.85 19.33 2.29
N ILE A 391 -17.67 19.13 1.25
CA ILE A 391 -19.13 19.11 1.39
C ILE A 391 -19.57 17.99 2.34
N ILE A 392 -19.00 16.79 2.19
CA ILE A 392 -19.33 15.66 3.06
C ILE A 392 -18.84 15.92 4.50
N ASP A 393 -17.65 16.49 4.67
CA ASP A 393 -17.13 16.84 5.98
C ASP A 393 -18.04 17.82 6.71
N ASP A 394 -18.59 18.81 5.99
CA ASP A 394 -19.50 19.79 6.56
C ASP A 394 -20.84 19.16 6.96
N TRP A 395 -21.42 18.32 6.09
CA TRP A 395 -22.62 17.54 6.40
C TRP A 395 -22.44 16.64 7.64
N LEU A 396 -21.26 16.04 7.80
CA LEU A 396 -20.93 15.20 8.96
C LEU A 396 -20.80 15.98 10.27
N LYS A 397 -20.36 17.26 10.25
CA LYS A 397 -20.29 18.08 11.48
C LYS A 397 -21.67 18.31 12.10
N GLY A 398 -22.71 18.38 11.26
CA GLY A 398 -24.10 18.48 11.71
C GLY A 398 -24.73 17.16 12.13
N ALA A 399 -24.01 16.03 12.04
CA ALA A 399 -24.49 14.71 12.44
C ALA A 399 -23.99 14.35 13.84
N ASP A 400 -24.87 13.87 14.73
CA ASP A 400 -24.41 13.09 15.87
C ASP A 400 -24.02 11.69 15.40
N ILE A 401 -22.74 11.51 15.03
CA ILE A 401 -22.19 10.26 14.47
C ILE A 401 -22.16 9.14 15.53
N SER A 402 -22.44 9.46 16.80
CA SER A 402 -22.30 8.51 17.92
C SER A 402 -23.51 7.57 18.10
N ASP A 403 -24.65 7.86 17.48
CA ASP A 403 -25.84 6.99 17.52
C ASP A 403 -26.59 7.06 16.18
N PRO A 404 -26.22 6.23 15.17
CA PRO A 404 -27.05 6.09 13.98
C PRO A 404 -28.42 5.57 14.42
N ALA A 405 -29.44 6.41 14.34
CA ALA A 405 -30.81 6.07 14.70
C ALA A 405 -31.16 4.69 14.12
N LYS A 406 -31.30 3.70 15.00
CA LYS A 406 -31.55 2.30 14.61
C LYS A 406 -32.78 2.24 13.70
N ALA A 407 -32.57 1.84 12.46
CA ALA A 407 -33.64 1.68 11.50
C ALA A 407 -34.65 0.63 11.99
N THR A 408 -35.93 1.00 12.05
CA THR A 408 -37.02 0.11 12.48
C THR A 408 -37.57 -0.78 11.36
N THR A 409 -37.30 -0.46 10.08
CA THR A 409 -37.57 -1.33 8.91
C THR A 409 -36.61 -1.02 7.75
N GLY A 410 -35.60 -1.86 7.52
CA GLY A 410 -34.60 -1.61 6.46
C GLY A 410 -35.18 -1.76 5.05
N ASN A 411 -35.00 -0.74 4.21
CA ASN A 411 -35.43 -0.71 2.80
C ASN A 411 -34.37 -1.25 1.81
N ILE A 412 -33.24 -1.75 2.32
CA ILE A 412 -32.16 -2.33 1.54
C ILE A 412 -32.43 -3.83 1.35
N PRO A 413 -32.52 -4.33 0.10
CA PRO A 413 -32.75 -5.75 -0.19
C PRO A 413 -31.68 -6.69 0.39
N ARG A 414 -32.08 -7.92 0.75
CA ARG A 414 -31.16 -8.98 1.20
C ARG A 414 -30.54 -9.72 0.01
N ASN A 415 -29.80 -8.98 -0.80
CA ASN A 415 -29.11 -9.47 -1.99
C ASN A 415 -27.64 -9.07 -1.91
N VAL A 416 -26.73 -10.02 -2.07
CA VAL A 416 -25.29 -9.81 -2.10
C VAL A 416 -24.77 -10.05 -3.51
N MET A 417 -24.07 -9.08 -4.05
CA MET A 417 -23.52 -9.12 -5.40
C MET A 417 -22.01 -8.92 -5.36
N GLN A 418 -21.29 -9.74 -6.12
CA GLN A 418 -19.85 -9.65 -6.28
C GLN A 418 -19.48 -9.85 -7.76
N TYR A 419 -18.26 -9.47 -8.14
CA TYR A 419 -17.74 -9.62 -9.51
C TYR A 419 -16.37 -10.29 -9.52
N TRP A 420 -16.18 -11.20 -10.48
CA TRP A 420 -14.88 -11.71 -10.88
C TRP A 420 -14.83 -11.81 -12.41
N ASN A 421 -13.86 -11.19 -13.06
CA ASN A 421 -13.84 -11.06 -14.53
C ASN A 421 -13.79 -12.40 -15.30
N ALA A 422 -13.37 -13.50 -14.67
CA ALA A 422 -13.35 -14.83 -15.24
C ALA A 422 -14.45 -15.74 -14.65
N PRO A 423 -14.85 -16.83 -15.33
CA PRO A 423 -15.87 -17.74 -14.79
C PRO A 423 -15.47 -18.46 -13.50
N LEU A 424 -14.17 -18.71 -13.31
CA LEU A 424 -13.64 -19.43 -12.14
C LEU A 424 -12.62 -18.56 -11.39
N PRO A 425 -12.97 -18.05 -10.20
CA PRO A 425 -12.02 -17.40 -9.31
C PRO A 425 -10.97 -18.38 -8.78
N PRO A 426 -9.75 -17.92 -8.44
CA PRO A 426 -8.79 -18.72 -7.66
C PRO A 426 -9.41 -19.22 -6.36
N ALA A 427 -9.04 -20.43 -5.91
CA ALA A 427 -9.64 -21.08 -4.74
C ALA A 427 -9.63 -20.21 -3.47
N GLU A 428 -8.54 -19.47 -3.21
CA GLU A 428 -8.48 -18.56 -2.05
C GLU A 428 -9.47 -17.38 -2.16
N VAL A 429 -9.69 -16.86 -3.38
CA VAL A 429 -10.69 -15.80 -3.65
C VAL A 429 -12.09 -16.39 -3.47
N GLN A 430 -12.34 -17.57 -4.03
CA GLN A 430 -13.62 -18.26 -3.90
C GLN A 430 -13.97 -18.50 -2.42
N ALA A 431 -13.02 -18.94 -1.60
CA ALA A 431 -13.24 -19.14 -0.16
C ALA A 431 -13.59 -17.83 0.58
N VAL A 432 -13.09 -16.69 0.11
CA VAL A 432 -13.51 -15.37 0.64
C VAL A 432 -14.94 -15.04 0.20
N MET A 433 -15.27 -15.23 -1.07
CA MET A 433 -16.61 -14.97 -1.61
C MET A 433 -17.68 -15.87 -0.96
N GLU A 434 -17.35 -17.12 -0.67
CA GLU A 434 -18.23 -18.07 0.01
C GLU A 434 -18.63 -17.62 1.42
N SER A 435 -17.82 -16.76 2.07
CA SER A 435 -18.20 -16.19 3.37
C SER A 435 -19.50 -15.37 3.32
N TRP A 436 -19.88 -14.86 2.14
CA TRP A 436 -21.10 -14.08 1.92
C TRP A 436 -22.33 -14.93 1.58
N ARG A 437 -22.17 -16.23 1.38
CA ARG A 437 -23.29 -17.15 1.14
C ARG A 437 -23.95 -17.51 2.47
N VAL A 438 -24.85 -16.65 2.93
CA VAL A 438 -25.55 -16.79 4.22
C VAL A 438 -27.05 -17.06 4.04
N PRO A 439 -27.69 -17.83 4.94
CA PRO A 439 -29.14 -18.04 4.89
C PRO A 439 -29.93 -16.72 4.93
N GLY A 440 -30.97 -16.61 4.10
CA GLY A 440 -31.83 -15.42 4.03
C GLY A 440 -31.29 -14.27 3.18
N PHE A 441 -30.14 -14.47 2.51
CA PHE A 441 -29.62 -13.56 1.49
C PHE A 441 -29.45 -14.31 0.17
N GLU A 442 -29.85 -13.66 -0.93
CA GLU A 442 -29.44 -14.11 -2.26
C GLU A 442 -27.98 -13.72 -2.49
N HIS A 443 -27.17 -14.60 -3.06
CA HIS A 443 -25.76 -14.32 -3.37
C HIS A 443 -25.50 -14.61 -4.85
N THR A 444 -25.14 -13.57 -5.59
CA THR A 444 -24.88 -13.64 -7.02
C THR A 444 -23.47 -13.17 -7.34
N VAL A 445 -22.72 -14.00 -8.05
CA VAL A 445 -21.39 -13.68 -8.57
C VAL A 445 -21.49 -13.45 -10.07
N TYR A 446 -21.11 -12.26 -10.51
CA TYR A 446 -21.07 -11.90 -11.92
C TYR A 446 -19.67 -12.12 -12.49
N ASP A 447 -19.65 -12.67 -13.70
CA ASP A 447 -18.48 -12.64 -14.57
C ASP A 447 -18.64 -11.61 -15.68
N ARG A 448 -17.61 -11.46 -16.52
CA ARG A 448 -17.64 -10.46 -17.60
C ARG A 448 -18.78 -10.70 -18.60
N LEU A 449 -19.11 -11.96 -18.90
CA LEU A 449 -20.16 -12.30 -19.87
C LEU A 449 -21.56 -11.99 -19.32
N SER A 450 -21.83 -12.43 -18.09
CA SER A 450 -23.09 -12.16 -17.38
C SER A 450 -23.25 -10.68 -17.06
N ALA A 451 -22.17 -9.94 -16.77
CA ALA A 451 -22.17 -8.49 -16.65
C ALA A 451 -22.60 -7.78 -17.94
N LEU A 452 -22.02 -8.16 -19.10
CA LEU A 452 -22.40 -7.60 -20.40
C LEU A 452 -23.87 -7.89 -20.75
N ALA A 453 -24.33 -9.11 -20.48
CA ALA A 453 -25.73 -9.49 -20.68
C ALA A 453 -26.68 -8.66 -19.79
N PHE A 454 -26.32 -8.48 -18.52
CA PHE A 454 -27.04 -7.64 -17.57
C PHE A 454 -27.12 -6.18 -18.05
N LEU A 455 -25.99 -5.58 -18.42
CA LEU A 455 -25.92 -4.19 -18.88
C LEU A 455 -26.75 -3.98 -20.15
N ARG A 456 -26.63 -4.88 -21.13
CA ARG A 456 -27.41 -4.82 -22.38
C ARG A 456 -28.91 -4.85 -22.08
N LYS A 457 -29.36 -5.75 -21.21
CA LYS A 457 -30.77 -5.92 -20.86
C LYS A 457 -31.35 -4.72 -20.10
N ASN A 458 -30.58 -4.09 -19.21
CA ASN A 458 -31.12 -3.12 -18.24
C ASN A 458 -30.76 -1.65 -18.52
N PHE A 459 -29.66 -1.40 -19.23
CA PHE A 459 -29.11 -0.04 -19.42
C PHE A 459 -28.79 0.30 -20.88
N GLY A 460 -28.84 -0.68 -21.80
CA GLY A 460 -28.65 -0.49 -23.24
C GLY A 460 -27.19 -0.36 -23.69
N GLU A 461 -27.00 -0.23 -25.00
CA GLU A 461 -25.68 -0.34 -25.67
C GLU A 461 -24.66 0.71 -25.23
N LYS A 462 -25.08 1.91 -24.82
CA LYS A 462 -24.15 2.94 -24.32
C LYS A 462 -23.39 2.48 -23.07
N HIS A 463 -24.07 1.78 -22.15
CA HIS A 463 -23.45 1.26 -20.92
C HIS A 463 -22.60 0.02 -21.20
N VAL A 464 -23.02 -0.82 -22.14
CA VAL A 464 -22.20 -1.93 -22.66
C VAL A 464 -20.90 -1.40 -23.25
N HIS A 465 -20.97 -0.33 -24.05
CA HIS A 465 -19.80 0.31 -24.63
C HIS A 465 -18.89 0.90 -23.55
N ALA A 466 -19.43 1.64 -22.58
CA ALA A 466 -18.66 2.19 -21.46
C ALA A 466 -17.91 1.09 -20.68
N PHE A 467 -18.60 0.00 -20.31
CA PHE A 467 -17.99 -1.14 -19.62
C PHE A 467 -16.89 -1.80 -20.46
N SER A 468 -17.10 -1.93 -21.78
CA SER A 468 -16.11 -2.53 -22.69
C SER A 468 -14.87 -1.65 -22.90
N LEU A 469 -14.93 -0.36 -22.56
CA LEU A 469 -13.82 0.60 -22.61
C LEU A 469 -13.04 0.69 -21.29
N ALA A 470 -13.43 -0.06 -20.26
CA ALA A 470 -12.68 -0.14 -19.01
C ALA A 470 -11.24 -0.62 -19.25
N ASN A 471 -10.26 0.04 -18.64
CA ASN A 471 -8.84 -0.29 -18.84
C ASN A 471 -8.41 -1.54 -18.05
N SER A 472 -9.18 -1.95 -17.05
CA SER A 472 -8.84 -3.04 -16.14
C SER A 472 -10.08 -3.70 -15.57
N ALA A 473 -9.92 -4.91 -15.02
CA ALA A 473 -10.97 -5.60 -14.27
C ALA A 473 -11.45 -4.78 -13.05
N ALA A 474 -10.60 -3.92 -12.49
CA ALA A 474 -10.99 -3.01 -11.41
C ALA A 474 -11.98 -1.93 -11.91
N GLU A 475 -11.72 -1.30 -13.06
CA GLU A 475 -12.68 -0.35 -13.67
C GLU A 475 -13.99 -1.03 -14.08
N GLU A 476 -13.94 -2.26 -14.60
CA GLU A 476 -15.14 -3.07 -14.90
C GLU A 476 -16.00 -3.28 -13.64
N CYS A 477 -15.36 -3.74 -12.55
CA CYS A 477 -15.98 -3.96 -11.25
C CYS A 477 -16.58 -2.68 -10.65
N ASP A 478 -15.83 -1.57 -10.73
CA ASP A 478 -16.26 -0.24 -10.28
C ASP A 478 -17.51 0.27 -11.01
N PHE A 479 -17.61 0.05 -12.32
CA PHE A 479 -18.78 0.49 -13.07
C PHE A 479 -19.98 -0.45 -12.85
N LEU A 480 -19.74 -1.76 -12.91
CA LEU A 480 -20.80 -2.77 -12.79
C LEU A 480 -21.51 -2.70 -11.43
N ARG A 481 -20.77 -2.51 -10.33
CA ARG A 481 -21.34 -2.45 -8.98
C ARG A 481 -22.41 -1.36 -8.84
N LEU A 482 -22.16 -0.21 -9.48
CA LEU A 482 -23.09 0.92 -9.46
C LEU A 482 -24.38 0.56 -10.19
N CYS A 483 -24.27 -0.03 -11.38
CA CYS A 483 -25.42 -0.47 -12.18
C CYS A 483 -26.23 -1.58 -11.48
N LEU A 484 -25.55 -2.57 -10.88
CA LEU A 484 -26.18 -3.65 -10.15
C LEU A 484 -26.98 -3.14 -8.95
N LEU A 485 -26.35 -2.33 -8.10
CA LEU A 485 -27.01 -1.72 -6.94
C LEU A 485 -28.15 -0.79 -7.35
N TYR A 486 -28.00 -0.03 -8.44
CA TYR A 486 -29.06 0.85 -8.89
C TYR A 486 -30.30 0.05 -9.31
N LYS A 487 -30.10 -1.08 -10.00
CA LYS A 487 -31.19 -1.90 -10.50
C LYS A 487 -31.84 -2.78 -9.42
N PHE A 488 -31.02 -3.45 -8.61
CA PHE A 488 -31.49 -4.50 -7.70
C PHE A 488 -31.46 -4.09 -6.23
N GLY A 489 -30.68 -3.06 -5.87
CA GLY A 489 -30.32 -2.79 -4.50
C GLY A 489 -29.58 -3.96 -3.83
N GLY A 490 -29.37 -3.84 -2.53
CA GLY A 490 -28.71 -4.82 -1.69
C GLY A 490 -27.29 -4.40 -1.32
N ILE A 491 -26.40 -5.38 -1.20
CA ILE A 491 -25.00 -5.24 -0.81
C ILE A 491 -24.14 -5.56 -2.02
N TYR A 492 -23.28 -4.64 -2.40
CA TYR A 492 -22.14 -4.96 -3.24
C TYR A 492 -20.89 -5.02 -2.36
N VAL A 493 -20.06 -6.04 -2.61
CA VAL A 493 -18.80 -6.21 -1.91
C VAL A 493 -17.71 -6.79 -2.82
N ASP A 494 -16.48 -6.29 -2.71
CA ASP A 494 -15.34 -6.79 -3.49
C ASP A 494 -15.08 -8.28 -3.22
N ALA A 495 -14.53 -8.99 -4.21
CA ALA A 495 -14.31 -10.44 -4.14
C ALA A 495 -13.28 -10.87 -3.07
N ASP A 496 -12.43 -9.95 -2.64
CA ASP A 496 -11.39 -10.15 -1.63
C ASP A 496 -11.76 -9.61 -0.24
N ASP A 497 -13.02 -9.22 -0.04
CA ASP A 497 -13.55 -8.75 1.24
C ASP A 497 -14.36 -9.87 1.92
N ARG A 498 -13.90 -10.32 3.10
CA ARG A 498 -14.50 -11.46 3.83
C ARG A 498 -15.57 -10.98 4.81
N LEU A 499 -16.71 -11.65 4.85
CA LEU A 499 -17.71 -11.45 5.87
C LEU A 499 -17.28 -12.09 7.21
N ASN A 500 -17.34 -11.32 8.30
CA ASN A 500 -16.95 -11.73 9.65
C ASN A 500 -18.12 -11.85 10.63
N SER A 501 -19.32 -11.37 10.28
CA SER A 501 -20.53 -11.45 11.10
C SER A 501 -21.79 -11.49 10.25
N ASP A 502 -22.97 -11.47 10.87
CA ASP A 502 -24.25 -11.43 10.15
C ASP A 502 -24.39 -10.13 9.33
N PRO A 503 -24.61 -10.21 7.99
CA PRO A 503 -24.77 -9.02 7.15
C PRO A 503 -26.03 -8.23 7.48
N SER A 504 -27.01 -8.83 8.17
CA SER A 504 -28.16 -8.09 8.71
C SER A 504 -27.74 -7.01 9.71
N ALA A 505 -26.66 -7.23 10.47
CA ALA A 505 -26.13 -6.24 11.40
C ALA A 505 -25.44 -5.06 10.69
N LEU A 506 -24.92 -5.30 9.48
CA LEU A 506 -24.42 -4.23 8.61
C LEU A 506 -25.59 -3.42 8.02
N LEU A 507 -26.64 -4.09 7.54
CA LEU A 507 -27.84 -3.41 7.04
C LEU A 507 -28.57 -2.61 8.13
N ALA A 508 -28.49 -3.05 9.39
CA ALA A 508 -29.07 -2.34 10.53
C ALA A 508 -28.35 -1.02 10.89
N GLN A 509 -27.21 -0.70 10.26
CA GLN A 509 -26.49 0.56 10.52
C GLN A 509 -27.22 1.78 9.96
N GLY A 510 -28.14 1.62 9.00
CA GLY A 510 -28.78 2.75 8.35
C GLY A 510 -29.86 2.38 7.32
N ASN A 511 -30.41 3.38 6.66
CA ASN A 511 -31.43 3.23 5.62
C ASN A 511 -30.96 3.87 4.32
N GLY A 512 -31.62 3.49 3.21
CA GLY A 512 -31.43 4.10 1.90
C GLY A 512 -30.11 3.70 1.26
N MET A 513 -29.00 4.21 1.75
CA MET A 513 -27.65 3.84 1.36
C MET A 513 -26.71 3.84 2.56
N ILE A 514 -25.87 2.81 2.67
CA ILE A 514 -24.80 2.71 3.67
C ILE A 514 -23.47 2.63 2.93
N VAL A 515 -22.58 3.57 3.21
CA VAL A 515 -21.24 3.67 2.63
C VAL A 515 -20.18 3.86 3.70
N VAL A 516 -18.93 3.56 3.37
CA VAL A 516 -17.81 3.61 4.30
C VAL A 516 -16.95 4.85 4.03
N ARG A 517 -16.70 5.66 5.06
CA ARG A 517 -15.70 6.74 4.99
C ARG A 517 -14.34 6.22 5.43
N GLU A 518 -13.38 6.35 4.52
CA GLU A 518 -11.97 6.07 4.77
C GLU A 518 -11.35 7.15 5.67
N THR A 519 -10.21 6.82 6.27
CA THR A 519 -9.49 7.67 7.23
C THR A 519 -9.14 9.06 6.68
N MET A 520 -8.84 9.16 5.37
CA MET A 520 -8.52 10.43 4.70
C MET A 520 -9.75 11.13 4.11
N GLY A 521 -10.95 10.60 4.38
CA GLY A 521 -12.25 11.20 4.06
C GLY A 521 -12.84 10.84 2.69
N ALA A 522 -12.18 9.97 1.92
CA ALA A 522 -12.81 9.40 0.72
C ALA A 522 -13.91 8.41 1.09
N ILE A 523 -14.92 8.29 0.23
CA ILE A 523 -15.94 7.25 0.37
C ILE A 523 -15.49 6.01 -0.38
N ALA A 524 -15.24 4.93 0.38
CA ALA A 524 -14.85 3.65 -0.17
C ALA A 524 -15.95 3.10 -1.09
N ASN A 525 -15.55 2.43 -2.17
CA ASN A 525 -16.49 1.84 -3.13
C ASN A 525 -16.51 0.30 -3.07
N ASN A 526 -15.60 -0.32 -2.29
CA ASN A 526 -15.47 -1.77 -2.12
C ASN A 526 -16.63 -2.42 -1.36
N LEU A 527 -17.36 -1.65 -0.54
CA LEU A 527 -18.57 -2.07 0.15
C LEU A 527 -19.63 -0.96 0.07
N ILE A 528 -20.75 -1.24 -0.57
CA ILE A 528 -21.89 -0.32 -0.69
C ILE A 528 -23.17 -1.09 -0.44
N CYS A 529 -24.00 -0.61 0.48
CA CYS A 529 -25.37 -1.12 0.65
C CYS A 529 -26.33 -0.05 0.14
N ALA A 530 -27.34 -0.41 -0.65
CA ALA A 530 -28.30 0.58 -1.14
C ALA A 530 -29.67 -0.02 -1.46
N ARG A 531 -30.72 0.76 -1.31
CA ARG A 531 -32.02 0.48 -1.91
C ARG A 531 -31.94 0.64 -3.43
N PRO A 532 -32.80 -0.04 -4.21
CA PRO A 532 -32.91 0.18 -5.65
C PRO A 532 -33.19 1.65 -5.97
N GLY A 533 -32.58 2.16 -7.03
CA GLY A 533 -32.83 3.51 -7.55
C GLY A 533 -32.27 4.66 -6.71
N HIS A 534 -31.36 4.41 -5.76
CA HIS A 534 -30.80 5.49 -4.91
C HIS A 534 -30.12 6.60 -5.76
N PRO A 535 -30.41 7.90 -5.54
CA PRO A 535 -29.93 8.99 -6.40
C PRO A 535 -28.41 9.09 -6.52
N VAL A 536 -27.67 8.78 -5.45
CA VAL A 536 -26.20 8.72 -5.48
C VAL A 536 -25.69 7.75 -6.56
N LEU A 537 -26.33 6.59 -6.73
CA LEU A 537 -25.91 5.62 -7.74
C LEU A 537 -26.16 6.15 -9.15
N ASN A 538 -27.26 6.89 -9.37
CA ASN A 538 -27.50 7.54 -10.66
C ASN A 538 -26.41 8.57 -10.99
N ASN A 539 -26.03 9.40 -10.01
CA ASN A 539 -24.90 10.34 -10.16
C ASN A 539 -23.60 9.60 -10.48
N ALA A 540 -23.31 8.52 -9.75
CA ALA A 540 -22.10 7.73 -9.92
C ALA A 540 -22.03 7.04 -11.29
N ILE A 541 -23.12 6.43 -11.76
CA ILE A 541 -23.23 5.81 -13.09
C ILE A 541 -22.97 6.85 -14.18
N ALA A 542 -23.58 8.04 -14.06
CA ALA A 542 -23.40 9.11 -15.03
C ALA A 542 -21.94 9.62 -15.08
N LEU A 543 -21.31 9.81 -13.92
CA LEU A 543 -19.90 10.21 -13.82
C LEU A 543 -18.98 9.14 -14.42
N ALA A 544 -19.12 7.88 -13.99
CA ALA A 544 -18.22 6.80 -14.39
C ALA A 544 -18.39 6.47 -15.86
N GLY A 545 -19.64 6.39 -16.33
CA GLY A 545 -19.96 6.14 -17.74
C GLY A 545 -19.39 7.23 -18.65
N ARG A 546 -19.47 8.51 -18.26
CA ARG A 546 -18.85 9.61 -19.02
C ARG A 546 -17.34 9.45 -19.08
N SER A 547 -16.69 9.20 -17.95
CA SER A 547 -15.23 9.07 -17.89
C SER A 547 -14.71 7.88 -18.71
N LEU A 548 -15.43 6.75 -18.69
CA LEU A 548 -15.12 5.58 -19.51
C LEU A 548 -15.30 5.85 -21.00
N LEU A 549 -16.43 6.44 -21.41
CA LEU A 549 -16.70 6.77 -22.82
C LEU A 549 -15.71 7.79 -23.39
N ASN A 550 -15.28 8.75 -22.58
CA ASN A 550 -14.28 9.75 -22.97
C ASN A 550 -12.83 9.23 -22.92
N ARG A 551 -12.61 8.00 -22.42
CA ARG A 551 -11.28 7.43 -22.19
C ARG A 551 -10.38 8.37 -21.36
N GLU A 552 -10.95 8.95 -20.31
CA GLU A 552 -10.18 9.80 -19.39
C GLU A 552 -8.99 9.02 -18.83
N ASN A 553 -7.81 9.67 -18.85
CA ASN A 553 -6.53 9.07 -18.44
C ASN A 553 -6.25 9.28 -16.94
N ASP A 554 -7.29 9.57 -16.16
CA ASP A 554 -7.21 9.61 -14.71
C ASP A 554 -7.04 8.20 -14.15
N ASN A 555 -6.47 8.11 -12.95
CA ASN A 555 -6.34 6.81 -12.30
C ASN A 555 -7.71 6.22 -11.93
N THR A 556 -7.77 4.90 -11.78
CA THR A 556 -8.99 4.16 -11.41
C THR A 556 -9.67 4.74 -10.16
N TRP A 557 -8.89 5.15 -9.15
CA TRP A 557 -9.42 5.73 -7.91
C TRP A 557 -10.25 7.01 -8.14
N SER A 558 -9.82 7.92 -9.02
CA SER A 558 -10.53 9.15 -9.36
C SER A 558 -11.65 8.94 -10.39
N LYS A 559 -11.43 8.04 -11.35
CA LYS A 559 -12.26 7.83 -12.54
C LYS A 559 -13.50 6.97 -12.28
N THR A 560 -13.35 5.91 -11.49
CA THR A 560 -14.42 4.91 -11.24
C THR A 560 -14.49 4.50 -9.76
N GLY A 561 -13.43 4.79 -9.00
CA GLY A 561 -13.23 4.36 -7.62
C GLY A 561 -13.73 5.31 -6.52
N PRO A 562 -13.10 5.29 -5.33
CA PRO A 562 -13.52 6.09 -4.17
C PRO A 562 -13.61 7.60 -4.40
N GLY A 563 -12.72 8.17 -5.23
CA GLY A 563 -12.77 9.59 -5.60
C GLY A 563 -14.05 9.96 -6.34
N LEU A 564 -14.49 9.09 -7.26
CA LEU A 564 -15.76 9.26 -7.96
C LEU A 564 -16.96 9.08 -7.03
N MET A 565 -16.94 8.07 -6.16
CA MET A 565 -18.04 7.84 -5.20
C MET A 565 -18.22 9.05 -4.26
N THR A 566 -17.11 9.64 -3.82
CA THR A 566 -17.10 10.88 -3.03
C THR A 566 -17.78 12.03 -3.79
N ARG A 567 -17.45 12.22 -5.07
CA ARG A 567 -18.09 13.23 -5.94
C ARG A 567 -19.59 12.97 -6.11
N ALA A 568 -19.99 11.73 -6.32
CA ALA A 568 -21.40 11.36 -6.50
C ALA A 568 -22.26 11.65 -5.27
N ILE A 569 -21.73 11.40 -4.07
CA ILE A 569 -22.39 11.72 -2.80
C ILE A 569 -22.46 13.23 -2.58
N ALA A 570 -21.38 13.96 -2.82
CA ALA A 570 -21.38 15.41 -2.67
C ALA A 570 -22.42 16.08 -3.59
N LEU A 571 -22.59 15.58 -4.82
CA LEU A 571 -23.64 16.04 -5.73
C LEU A 571 -25.06 15.76 -5.23
N TYR A 572 -25.26 14.64 -4.52
CA TYR A 572 -26.54 14.31 -3.90
C TYR A 572 -26.81 15.23 -2.71
N LEU A 573 -25.86 15.36 -1.78
CA LEU A 573 -25.99 16.23 -0.61
C LEU A 573 -26.26 17.69 -0.99
N HIS A 574 -25.65 18.16 -2.07
CA HIS A 574 -25.88 19.52 -2.55
C HIS A 574 -27.25 19.71 -3.24
N ALA A 575 -27.89 18.63 -3.70
CA ALA A 575 -29.16 18.68 -4.43
C ALA A 575 -30.37 18.24 -3.58
N THR A 576 -30.15 17.83 -2.34
CA THR A 576 -31.15 17.23 -1.45
C THR A 576 -31.15 17.94 -0.12
N ASP A 577 -32.33 18.10 0.47
CA ASP A 577 -32.48 18.72 1.78
C ASP A 577 -31.72 17.92 2.87
N ASP A 578 -31.22 18.61 3.88
CA ASP A 578 -30.44 18.01 4.97
C ASP A 578 -31.22 16.93 5.72
N ALA A 579 -32.52 17.12 5.99
CA ALA A 579 -33.34 16.13 6.69
C ALA A 579 -33.62 14.91 5.80
N GLU A 580 -33.88 15.13 4.51
CA GLU A 580 -34.08 14.03 3.55
C GLU A 580 -32.80 13.21 3.38
N SER A 581 -31.66 13.87 3.16
CA SER A 581 -30.37 13.19 2.98
C SER A 581 -29.95 12.39 4.20
N ARG A 582 -30.20 12.88 5.42
CA ARG A 582 -29.92 12.15 6.67
C ARG A 582 -30.80 10.92 6.88
N ASN A 583 -31.99 10.89 6.28
CA ASN A 583 -32.89 9.74 6.36
C ASN A 583 -32.59 8.66 5.30
N ASP A 584 -31.93 9.00 4.20
CA ASP A 584 -31.70 8.10 3.05
C ASP A 584 -30.19 7.80 2.81
N LEU A 585 -29.27 8.46 3.51
CA LEU A 585 -27.83 8.20 3.45
C LEU A 585 -27.21 8.06 4.83
N THR A 586 -26.48 6.96 5.04
CA THR A 586 -25.67 6.69 6.23
C THR A 586 -24.21 6.49 5.83
N ILE A 587 -23.32 7.25 6.46
CA ILE A 587 -21.87 7.14 6.28
C ILE A 587 -21.27 6.57 7.56
N ILE A 588 -20.78 5.32 7.50
CA ILE A 588 -20.13 4.66 8.64
C ILE A 588 -18.61 4.79 8.55
N THR A 589 -17.93 4.67 9.69
CA THR A 589 -16.47 4.67 9.73
C THR A 589 -15.89 3.32 9.33
N THR A 590 -14.60 3.32 8.95
CA THR A 590 -13.87 2.07 8.68
C THR A 590 -13.88 1.13 9.91
N GLN A 591 -13.86 1.65 11.13
CA GLN A 591 -13.93 0.85 12.36
C GLN A 591 -15.27 0.14 12.52
N MET A 592 -16.37 0.83 12.21
CA MET A 592 -17.71 0.24 12.26
C MET A 592 -17.82 -0.87 11.21
N MET A 593 -17.39 -0.62 9.98
CA MET A 593 -17.36 -1.63 8.92
C MET A 593 -16.52 -2.86 9.32
N ARG A 594 -15.35 -2.69 9.94
CA ARG A 594 -14.46 -3.80 10.34
C ARG A 594 -15.07 -4.77 11.36
N ARG A 595 -16.17 -4.40 12.03
CA ARG A 595 -16.95 -5.32 12.89
C ARG A 595 -17.73 -6.35 12.07
N HIS A 596 -17.98 -6.04 10.80
CA HIS A 596 -18.78 -6.85 9.89
C HIS A 596 -17.95 -7.47 8.77
N VAL A 597 -17.00 -6.73 8.22
CA VAL A 597 -16.24 -7.13 7.03
C VAL A 597 -14.74 -7.01 7.29
N GLN A 598 -13.97 -7.99 6.83
CA GLN A 598 -12.52 -7.89 6.71
C GLN A 598 -12.19 -7.48 5.26
N PRO A 599 -11.89 -6.20 5.01
CA PRO A 599 -11.55 -5.76 3.68
C PRO A 599 -10.15 -6.21 3.28
N HIS A 600 -9.95 -6.40 1.99
CA HIS A 600 -8.67 -6.68 1.35
C HIS A 600 -7.91 -7.81 2.02
N VAL A 601 -8.56 -8.97 2.13
CA VAL A 601 -7.93 -10.19 2.63
C VAL A 601 -6.62 -10.40 1.86
N ARG A 602 -5.56 -10.74 2.61
CA ARG A 602 -4.27 -11.03 2.02
C ARG A 602 -4.35 -12.38 1.31
N LEU A 603 -4.35 -12.35 -0.01
CA LEU A 603 -4.42 -13.52 -0.88
C LEU A 603 -3.08 -13.72 -1.59
N SER A 604 -2.61 -14.96 -1.64
CA SER A 604 -1.35 -15.31 -2.31
C SER A 604 -1.42 -14.99 -3.81
N TYR A 605 -2.59 -15.19 -4.42
CA TYR A 605 -2.89 -14.88 -5.82
C TYR A 605 -2.48 -13.45 -6.23
N LYS A 606 -2.65 -12.45 -5.36
CA LYS A 606 -2.36 -11.02 -5.67
C LYS A 606 -0.87 -10.72 -5.91
N THR A 607 0.00 -11.68 -5.61
CA THR A 607 1.44 -11.58 -5.86
C THR A 607 1.90 -12.50 -6.99
N THR A 608 0.99 -13.01 -7.82
CA THR A 608 1.29 -13.85 -8.98
C THR A 608 1.21 -13.05 -10.29
N ALA A 609 1.82 -13.54 -11.37
CA ALA A 609 1.65 -12.97 -12.70
C ALA A 609 0.20 -13.05 -13.22
N HIS A 610 -0.62 -13.94 -12.68
CA HIS A 610 -2.04 -14.07 -13.03
C HIS A 610 -2.92 -13.02 -12.35
N TYR A 611 -2.39 -12.24 -11.42
CA TYR A 611 -3.14 -11.16 -10.78
C TYR A 611 -3.56 -10.13 -11.83
N TRP A 612 -4.86 -9.82 -11.90
CA TRP A 612 -5.43 -8.91 -12.90
C TRP A 612 -4.87 -7.47 -12.88
N ASN A 613 -4.13 -7.07 -11.84
CA ASN A 613 -3.45 -5.77 -11.73
C ASN A 613 -1.92 -5.94 -11.71
N ALA A 614 -1.41 -7.15 -11.99
CA ALA A 614 0.00 -7.32 -12.24
C ALA A 614 0.36 -6.48 -13.46
N ARG A 615 1.40 -5.66 -13.35
CA ARG A 615 1.99 -5.02 -14.52
C ARG A 615 2.63 -6.13 -15.33
N ASP A 616 2.30 -6.23 -16.62
CA ASP A 616 2.83 -7.21 -17.57
C ASP A 616 4.36 -7.11 -17.68
N GLY A 617 5.06 -7.66 -16.70
CA GLY A 617 6.46 -8.03 -16.79
C GLY A 617 6.49 -9.51 -17.04
N ARG A 618 6.45 -9.94 -18.30
CA ARG A 618 6.79 -11.32 -18.64
C ARG A 618 8.21 -11.57 -18.14
N VAL A 619 8.34 -12.36 -17.09
CA VAL A 619 9.64 -12.81 -16.62
C VAL A 619 10.15 -13.83 -17.63
N SER A 620 11.40 -13.67 -18.07
CA SER A 620 12.01 -14.55 -19.07
C SER A 620 11.92 -16.02 -18.64
N ASP A 621 11.56 -16.92 -19.56
CA ASP A 621 11.54 -18.37 -19.34
C ASP A 621 12.88 -18.89 -18.80
N GLN A 622 13.98 -18.19 -19.10
CA GLN A 622 15.31 -18.52 -18.59
C GLN A 622 15.42 -18.32 -17.07
N ILE A 623 14.79 -17.27 -16.51
CA ILE A 623 14.76 -17.05 -15.05
C ILE A 623 13.90 -18.14 -14.40
N VAL A 624 12.76 -18.49 -15.00
CA VAL A 624 11.89 -19.58 -14.52
C VAL A 624 12.67 -20.90 -14.48
N ALA A 625 13.42 -21.20 -15.55
CA ALA A 625 14.27 -22.39 -15.62
C ALA A 625 15.44 -22.36 -14.62
N ALA A 626 16.04 -21.20 -14.35
CA ALA A 626 17.09 -21.06 -13.34
C ALA A 626 16.55 -21.29 -11.92
N LEU A 627 15.39 -20.72 -11.59
CA LEU A 627 14.72 -20.95 -10.30
C LEU A 627 14.31 -22.43 -10.15
N SER A 628 13.79 -23.05 -11.21
CA SER A 628 13.40 -24.46 -11.22
C SER A 628 14.56 -25.44 -11.04
N ARG A 629 15.82 -25.00 -11.15
CA ARG A 629 16.99 -25.84 -10.85
C ARG A 629 17.37 -25.82 -9.38
N ILE A 630 16.84 -24.88 -8.59
CA ILE A 630 17.07 -24.81 -7.15
C ILE A 630 16.26 -25.88 -6.41
N GLY A 631 15.00 -26.11 -6.82
CA GLY A 631 14.07 -27.05 -6.19
C GLY A 631 13.64 -28.15 -7.11
#